data_AF-A0AAV0E6Y4-F1
#
_entry.id   AF-A0AAV0E6Y4-F1
#
_cell.length_a   1.000
_cell.length_b   1.000
_cell.length_c   1.000
_cell.angle_alpha   90.00
_cell.angle_beta   90.00
_cell.angle_gamma   90.00
#
_symmetry.space_group_name_H-M   'P 1'
#
loop_
_entity.id
_entity.type
_entity.pdbx_description
1 polymer ?
#
loop_
_entity_poly.entity_id
_entity_poly.type
_entity_poly.pdbx_seq_one_letter_code
_entity_poly.pdbx_strand_id
1 'polypeptide(L)'
;MEFTTCLKSNFNQLSTFLHQPINRQNTHYRRFLASLYTMTAKSMHCRATAEMQSKSGSFGTIEKVKPISGDHSSDLALSSLAALCPLDGRYWDKVKDLVPFMSEYGLIRFRVLVEVKWLLKLSEIPEIPEVPSFSLGAKSYLHGLIDGFSLNDAMEVKEIEKVTNHDVKAVEYFLKQRCQSHGEIAKVLEFFHFACTSEDINNLAHALMLKEAINSVILPAMDELITAITDIATYTAHVPMLSRTHGQ
;
A
#
# COMPACT_ATOMS: atom_id res chain seq x y z
N MET A 1 37.33 2.20 44.71
CA MET A 1 36.63 2.13 46.00
C MET A 1 35.17 2.48 45.76
N GLU A 2 34.33 1.55 46.16
CA GLU A 2 32.90 1.63 46.51
C GLU A 2 32.56 2.83 47.44
N PHE A 3 31.30 3.25 47.69
CA PHE A 3 29.94 2.83 47.26
C PHE A 3 28.93 3.95 47.58
N THR A 4 27.82 4.09 46.81
CA THR A 4 26.50 4.72 47.15
C THR A 4 26.47 6.20 47.64
N THR A 5 25.51 7.08 47.37
CA THR A 5 24.11 7.05 46.85
C THR A 5 23.81 8.50 46.31
N CYS A 6 22.68 8.91 45.70
CA CYS A 6 21.32 8.35 45.57
C CYS A 6 20.58 8.84 44.28
N LEU A 7 19.25 8.66 44.30
CA LEU A 7 18.18 9.01 43.34
C LEU A 7 17.85 10.54 43.32
N LYS A 8 17.18 11.15 42.32
CA LYS A 8 16.14 10.62 41.39
C LYS A 8 16.01 11.50 40.12
N SER A 9 15.64 10.90 39.00
CA SER A 9 15.30 11.58 37.73
C SER A 9 13.79 11.86 37.59
N ASN A 10 13.43 12.87 36.78
CA ASN A 10 12.06 13.11 36.33
C ASN A 10 11.98 12.90 34.81
N PHE A 11 11.14 11.97 34.36
CA PHE A 11 10.83 11.68 32.96
C PHE A 11 9.32 11.42 32.84
N ASN A 12 8.76 11.77 31.69
CA ASN A 12 7.39 11.48 31.21
C ASN A 12 6.19 12.13 31.95
N GLN A 13 5.51 13.04 31.24
CA GLN A 13 4.05 13.10 31.22
C GLN A 13 3.55 13.48 29.80
N LEU A 14 3.17 12.46 29.02
CA LEU A 14 2.38 12.59 27.79
C LEU A 14 1.79 11.21 27.43
N SER A 15 0.73 10.79 28.14
CA SER A 15 -0.13 9.69 27.70
C SER A 15 -1.49 9.69 28.42
N THR A 16 -2.55 9.84 27.63
CA THR A 16 -3.97 9.56 27.91
C THR A 16 -4.60 9.58 26.51
N PHE A 17 -5.24 8.54 25.99
CA PHE A 17 -6.02 7.47 26.61
C PHE A 17 -5.63 6.08 26.06
N LEU A 18 -5.68 5.04 26.91
CA LEU A 18 -6.16 3.68 26.62
C LEU A 18 -5.84 2.76 27.81
N HIS A 19 -6.83 2.45 28.65
CA HIS A 19 -6.74 1.40 29.67
C HIS A 19 -8.11 0.81 29.98
N GLN A 20 -8.35 -0.41 29.50
CA GLN A 20 -8.95 -1.48 30.31
C GLN A 20 -8.28 -2.81 29.93
N PRO A 21 -7.92 -3.67 30.90
CA PRO A 21 -7.22 -4.92 30.64
C PRO A 21 -8.17 -6.12 30.51
N ILE A 22 -7.93 -6.99 29.52
CA ILE A 22 -8.49 -8.35 29.52
C ILE A 22 -7.45 -9.28 30.12
N ASN A 23 -7.70 -9.72 31.36
CA ASN A 23 -6.97 -10.80 32.00
C ASN A 23 -7.83 -12.06 31.98
N ARG A 24 -7.48 -13.06 31.17
CA ARG A 24 -7.84 -14.46 31.42
C ARG A 24 -6.77 -15.41 30.92
N GLN A 25 -6.29 -16.22 31.84
CA GLN A 25 -5.31 -17.27 31.60
C GLN A 25 -5.93 -18.41 30.79
N ASN A 26 -5.15 -19.04 29.90
CA ASN A 26 -5.25 -20.48 29.69
C ASN A 26 -3.91 -21.06 29.22
N THR A 27 -3.14 -21.54 30.20
CA THR A 27 -1.83 -22.15 30.00
C THR A 27 -1.94 -23.66 29.78
N HIS A 28 -2.14 -24.11 28.55
CA HIS A 28 -1.89 -25.51 28.17
C HIS A 28 -1.47 -25.63 26.71
N TYR A 29 -0.16 -25.71 26.45
CA TYR A 29 0.44 -26.78 25.64
C TYR A 29 1.97 -26.73 25.78
N ARG A 30 2.53 -27.62 26.59
CA ARG A 30 3.99 -27.81 26.72
C ARG A 30 4.40 -29.00 25.87
N ARG A 31 5.43 -28.78 25.05
CA ARG A 31 6.40 -29.74 24.48
C ARG A 31 6.11 -31.24 24.71
N PHE A 32 6.06 -32.00 23.61
CA PHE A 32 6.63 -33.35 23.57
C PHE A 32 7.61 -33.45 22.41
N LEU A 33 8.75 -34.11 22.64
CA LEU A 33 9.83 -34.29 21.67
C LEU A 33 9.73 -35.66 21.00
N ALA A 34 10.14 -35.68 19.73
CA ALA A 34 10.73 -36.78 18.97
C ALA A 34 10.43 -38.24 19.37
N SER A 35 9.79 -38.97 18.46
CA SER A 35 10.11 -40.38 18.20
C SER A 35 10.35 -40.57 16.71
N LEU A 36 11.44 -41.23 16.34
CA LEU A 36 11.76 -41.55 14.95
C LEU A 36 10.75 -42.56 14.41
N TYR A 37 10.25 -42.33 13.20
CA TYR A 37 9.73 -43.38 12.33
C TYR A 37 10.39 -43.26 10.95
N THR A 38 11.21 -44.25 10.61
CA THR A 38 11.79 -44.43 9.28
C THR A 38 10.71 -44.87 8.29
N MET A 39 10.06 -43.91 7.65
CA MET A 39 9.19 -44.16 6.51
C MET A 39 10.03 -44.18 5.22
N THR A 40 10.11 -45.34 4.59
CA THR A 40 10.75 -45.51 3.28
C THR A 40 9.94 -44.80 2.20
N ALA A 41 10.56 -43.86 1.49
CA ALA A 41 9.91 -43.11 0.43
C ALA A 41 9.63 -43.99 -0.79
N LYS A 42 8.46 -44.66 -0.82
CA LYS A 42 7.94 -45.25 -2.05
C LYS A 42 7.47 -44.14 -2.99
N SER A 43 8.31 -43.84 -3.96
CA SER A 43 8.01 -42.94 -5.08
C SER A 43 6.78 -43.43 -5.86
N MET A 44 5.62 -42.82 -5.63
CA MET A 44 4.46 -43.00 -6.50
C MET A 44 4.62 -42.14 -7.76
N HIS A 45 5.28 -42.71 -8.77
CA HIS A 45 5.19 -42.20 -10.13
C HIS A 45 3.77 -42.46 -10.66
N CYS A 46 2.90 -41.46 -10.57
CA CYS A 46 1.60 -41.49 -11.23
C CYS A 46 1.79 -41.31 -12.74
N ARG A 47 2.16 -42.40 -13.42
CA ARG A 47 2.44 -42.43 -14.86
C ARG A 47 1.13 -42.56 -15.63
N ALA A 48 0.52 -41.43 -15.98
CA ALA A 48 -0.62 -41.41 -16.88
C ALA A 48 -0.18 -41.84 -18.29
N THR A 49 -0.37 -43.12 -18.63
CA THR A 49 -0.21 -43.63 -19.99
C THR A 49 -1.48 -43.34 -20.79
N ALA A 50 -1.42 -42.33 -21.66
CA ALA A 50 -2.46 -42.11 -22.65
C ALA A 50 -2.32 -43.16 -23.78
N GLU A 51 -3.23 -44.13 -23.82
CA GLU A 51 -3.37 -44.99 -24.99
C GLU A 51 -3.99 -44.17 -26.14
N MET A 52 -3.24 -43.98 -27.23
CA MET A 52 -3.82 -43.49 -28.49
C MET A 52 -4.71 -44.59 -29.08
N GLN A 53 -6.00 -44.55 -28.78
CA GLN A 53 -6.99 -45.27 -29.59
C GLN A 53 -7.08 -44.60 -30.96
N SER A 54 -6.49 -45.23 -31.98
CA SER A 54 -6.58 -44.85 -33.39
C SER A 54 -7.97 -45.15 -33.97
N LYS A 55 -9.01 -44.51 -33.42
CA LYS A 55 -10.31 -44.46 -34.08
C LYS A 55 -10.21 -43.46 -35.24
N SER A 56 -10.34 -43.98 -36.46
CA SER A 56 -10.53 -43.21 -37.70
C SER A 56 -11.92 -42.56 -37.76
N GLY A 57 -12.26 -41.78 -36.73
CA GLY A 57 -13.33 -40.79 -36.81
C GLY A 57 -12.80 -39.57 -37.56
N SER A 58 -13.58 -39.08 -38.52
CA SER A 58 -13.28 -37.79 -39.17
C SER A 58 -13.33 -36.70 -38.11
N PHE A 59 -12.15 -36.28 -37.63
CA PHE A 59 -12.03 -35.12 -36.78
C PHE A 59 -12.34 -33.91 -37.65
N GLY A 60 -13.56 -33.37 -37.48
CA GLY A 60 -13.96 -32.14 -38.15
C GLY A 60 -12.87 -31.09 -37.94
N THR A 61 -12.50 -30.40 -39.02
CA THR A 61 -11.41 -29.43 -39.02
C THR A 61 -11.61 -28.45 -37.87
N ILE A 62 -10.69 -28.47 -36.90
CA ILE A 62 -10.60 -27.44 -35.89
C ILE A 62 -10.30 -26.15 -36.65
N GLU A 63 -11.31 -25.32 -36.86
CA GLU A 63 -11.10 -23.98 -37.40
C GLU A 63 -10.16 -23.25 -36.46
N LYS A 64 -8.93 -23.02 -36.93
CA LYS A 64 -7.98 -22.18 -36.22
C LYS A 64 -8.65 -20.83 -36.04
N VAL A 65 -8.81 -20.40 -34.79
CA VAL A 65 -9.28 -19.04 -34.47
C VAL A 65 -8.51 -18.08 -35.35
N LYS A 66 -9.24 -17.39 -36.23
CA LYS A 66 -8.64 -16.51 -37.23
C LYS A 66 -7.76 -15.51 -36.48
N PRO A 67 -6.45 -15.41 -36.78
CA PRO A 67 -5.59 -14.50 -36.04
C PRO A 67 -6.19 -13.10 -36.16
N ILE A 68 -6.31 -12.42 -35.01
CA ILE A 68 -6.81 -11.04 -34.96
C ILE A 68 -5.90 -10.25 -35.90
N SER A 69 -6.49 -9.73 -36.98
CA SER A 69 -5.77 -8.91 -37.95
C SER A 69 -5.17 -7.71 -37.22
N GLY A 70 -3.84 -7.51 -37.38
CA GLY A 70 -3.07 -6.56 -36.57
C GLY A 70 -3.55 -5.10 -36.62
N ASP A 71 -4.43 -4.79 -37.57
CA ASP A 71 -5.13 -3.52 -37.79
C ASP A 71 -6.07 -3.11 -36.65
N HIS A 72 -6.45 -4.04 -35.75
CA HIS A 72 -7.29 -3.72 -34.57
C HIS A 72 -6.49 -3.54 -33.27
N SER A 73 -5.15 -3.64 -33.32
CA SER A 73 -4.31 -3.56 -32.12
C SER A 73 -3.98 -2.12 -31.67
N SER A 74 -4.18 -1.11 -32.53
CA SER A 74 -3.73 0.27 -32.26
C SER A 74 -4.74 1.13 -31.49
N ASP A 75 -6.04 0.82 -31.59
CA ASP A 75 -7.12 1.76 -31.26
C ASP A 75 -7.97 1.35 -30.05
N LEU A 76 -7.56 0.30 -29.30
CA LEU A 76 -8.19 -0.05 -28.03
C LEU A 76 -7.78 0.92 -26.92
N ALA A 77 -8.39 2.10 -26.95
CA ALA A 77 -8.28 3.10 -25.89
C ALA A 77 -8.64 2.49 -24.52
N LEU A 78 -7.88 2.90 -23.49
CA LEU A 78 -8.02 2.37 -22.13
C LEU A 78 -9.45 2.62 -21.62
N SER A 79 -10.17 1.53 -21.40
CA SER A 79 -11.58 1.51 -21.00
C SER A 79 -11.84 0.31 -20.09
N SER A 80 -12.90 0.36 -19.29
CA SER A 80 -13.27 -0.73 -18.37
C SER A 80 -13.45 -2.10 -19.05
N LEU A 81 -13.70 -2.14 -20.36
CA LEU A 81 -13.85 -3.38 -21.14
C LEU A 81 -12.51 -3.89 -21.73
N ALA A 82 -11.58 -2.97 -22.02
CA ALA A 82 -10.24 -3.28 -22.52
C ALA A 82 -9.18 -3.45 -21.41
N ALA A 83 -9.52 -3.13 -20.16
CA ALA A 83 -8.63 -3.26 -19.01
C ALA A 83 -8.17 -4.72 -18.80
N LEU A 84 -6.85 -4.92 -18.74
CA LEU A 84 -6.24 -6.24 -18.49
C LEU A 84 -6.52 -6.76 -17.07
N CYS A 85 -6.49 -5.86 -16.09
CA CYS A 85 -6.81 -6.16 -14.71
C CYS A 85 -8.32 -5.93 -14.48
N PRO A 86 -9.05 -6.90 -13.87
CA PRO A 86 -10.48 -6.71 -13.61
C PRO A 86 -10.77 -5.68 -12.52
N LEU A 87 -9.79 -5.31 -11.68
CA LEU A 87 -9.92 -4.25 -10.68
C LEU A 87 -10.09 -2.87 -11.34
N ASP A 88 -9.35 -2.62 -12.42
CA ASP A 88 -9.40 -1.39 -13.23
C ASP A 88 -10.52 -1.43 -14.30
N GLY A 89 -11.40 -2.43 -14.23
CA GLY A 89 -12.48 -2.65 -15.19
C GLY A 89 -13.73 -3.19 -14.49
N ARG A 90 -14.01 -4.50 -14.64
CA ARG A 90 -15.23 -5.15 -14.13
C ARG A 90 -15.58 -4.81 -12.67
N TYR A 91 -14.59 -4.62 -11.82
CA TYR A 91 -14.75 -4.37 -10.38
C TYR A 91 -14.41 -2.93 -9.97
N TRP A 92 -14.22 -2.00 -10.92
CA TRP A 92 -13.84 -0.61 -10.66
C TRP A 92 -14.72 0.06 -9.60
N ASP A 93 -16.05 -0.03 -9.73
CA ASP A 93 -17.00 0.53 -8.77
C ASP A 93 -16.97 -0.10 -7.37
N LYS A 94 -16.15 -1.14 -7.14
CA LYS A 94 -15.91 -1.77 -5.84
C LYS A 94 -14.55 -1.40 -5.23
N VAL A 95 -13.64 -0.79 -5.99
CA VAL A 95 -12.26 -0.54 -5.55
C VAL A 95 -11.73 0.87 -5.86
N LYS A 96 -12.47 1.69 -6.61
CA LYS A 96 -12.07 3.06 -7.01
C LYS A 96 -11.67 3.97 -5.84
N ASP A 97 -12.22 3.75 -4.65
CA ASP A 97 -11.89 4.53 -3.46
C ASP A 97 -10.47 4.25 -2.92
N LEU A 98 -9.83 3.15 -3.38
CA LEU A 98 -8.41 2.88 -3.12
C LEU A 98 -7.47 3.68 -4.04
N VAL A 99 -7.95 4.25 -5.15
CA VAL A 99 -7.12 4.93 -6.16
C VAL A 99 -6.26 6.07 -5.61
N PRO A 100 -6.73 6.94 -4.68
CA PRO A 100 -5.89 7.98 -4.08
C PRO A 100 -4.68 7.46 -3.28
N PHE A 101 -4.64 6.16 -2.98
CA PHE A 101 -3.63 5.52 -2.15
C PHE A 101 -2.84 4.42 -2.87
N MET A 102 -3.49 3.62 -3.72
CA MET A 102 -2.96 2.37 -4.29
C MET A 102 -2.72 2.45 -5.81
N SER A 103 -2.67 3.65 -6.37
CA SER A 103 -2.31 3.90 -7.78
C SER A 103 -0.94 4.59 -7.91
N GLU A 104 -0.45 4.71 -9.15
CA GLU A 104 0.74 5.52 -9.45
C GLU A 104 0.57 6.99 -9.06
N TYR A 105 -0.63 7.56 -9.25
CA TYR A 105 -0.98 8.90 -8.74
C TYR A 105 -0.83 8.97 -7.22
N GLY A 106 -1.32 7.95 -6.50
CA GLY A 106 -1.16 7.82 -5.05
C GLY A 106 0.31 7.77 -4.64
N LEU A 107 1.11 6.92 -5.30
CA LEU A 107 2.55 6.79 -5.04
C LEU A 107 3.30 8.12 -5.24
N ILE A 108 3.05 8.82 -6.35
CA ILE A 108 3.65 10.15 -6.60
C ILE A 108 3.24 11.15 -5.53
N ARG A 109 1.93 11.22 -5.19
CA ARG A 109 1.41 12.10 -4.14
C ARG A 109 2.07 11.84 -2.77
N PHE A 110 2.24 10.57 -2.38
CA PHE A 110 2.88 10.24 -1.11
C PHE A 110 4.40 10.48 -1.12
N ARG A 111 5.08 10.32 -2.26
CA ARG A 111 6.49 10.74 -2.42
C ARG A 111 6.66 12.26 -2.29
N VAL A 112 5.79 13.04 -2.93
CA VAL A 112 5.72 14.51 -2.78
C VAL A 112 5.51 14.91 -1.31
N LEU A 113 4.58 14.23 -0.62
CA LEU A 113 4.35 14.45 0.81
C LEU A 113 5.61 14.20 1.64
N VAL A 114 6.32 13.09 1.42
CA VAL A 114 7.53 12.73 2.18
C VAL A 114 8.65 13.75 1.93
N GLU A 115 8.93 14.09 0.67
CA GLU A 115 9.95 15.10 0.31
C GLU A 115 9.68 16.48 0.93
N VAL A 116 8.44 16.97 0.85
CA VAL A 116 8.06 18.26 1.43
C VAL A 116 8.16 18.21 2.96
N LYS A 117 7.73 17.12 3.60
CA LYS A 117 7.87 16.94 5.06
C LYS A 117 9.32 16.81 5.48
N TRP A 118 10.19 16.25 4.64
CA TRP A 118 11.63 16.19 4.89
C TRP A 118 12.28 17.58 4.85
N LEU A 119 12.03 18.38 3.80
CA LEU A 119 12.54 19.76 3.74
C LEU A 119 12.04 20.63 4.90
N LEU A 120 10.75 20.48 5.28
CA LEU A 120 10.21 21.11 6.47
C LEU A 120 10.94 20.66 7.75
N LYS A 121 11.25 19.37 7.89
CA LYS A 121 11.98 18.83 9.04
C LYS A 121 13.41 19.36 9.12
N LEU A 122 14.12 19.47 7.99
CA LEU A 122 15.46 20.06 7.91
C LEU A 122 15.47 21.50 8.45
N SER A 123 14.44 22.30 8.09
CA SER A 123 14.30 23.68 8.59
C SER A 123 14.08 23.83 10.11
N GLU A 124 13.84 22.71 10.80
CA GLU A 124 13.61 22.65 12.25
C GLU A 124 14.81 22.06 13.02
N ILE A 125 15.94 21.82 12.36
CA ILE A 125 17.17 21.29 12.96
C ILE A 125 18.18 22.45 13.10
N PRO A 126 18.42 23.00 14.30
CA PRO A 126 19.33 24.14 14.51
C PRO A 126 20.77 23.89 14.04
N GLU A 127 21.18 22.62 13.98
CA GLU A 127 22.50 22.18 13.53
C GLU A 127 22.70 22.23 12.00
N ILE A 128 21.65 22.55 11.22
CA ILE A 128 21.70 22.69 9.75
C ILE A 128 21.42 24.16 9.37
N PRO A 129 22.38 25.09 9.58
CA PRO A 129 22.16 26.53 9.38
C PRO A 129 21.90 26.90 7.91
N GLU A 130 22.24 26.05 6.96
CA GLU A 130 21.95 26.21 5.53
C GLU A 130 20.45 26.15 5.21
N VAL A 131 19.64 25.49 6.06
CA VAL A 131 18.18 25.42 5.95
C VAL A 131 17.55 26.16 7.13
N PRO A 132 17.44 27.50 7.09
CA PRO A 132 16.84 28.27 8.18
C PRO A 132 15.36 27.95 8.35
N SER A 133 14.85 28.09 9.58
CA SER A 133 13.43 27.88 9.87
C SER A 133 12.52 28.77 9.05
N PHE A 134 11.67 28.14 8.25
CA PHE A 134 10.72 28.80 7.35
C PHE A 134 9.68 29.64 8.09
N SER A 135 9.32 30.78 7.49
CA SER A 135 8.18 31.59 7.93
C SER A 135 6.86 30.82 7.87
N LEU A 136 5.84 31.32 8.57
CA LEU A 136 4.50 30.72 8.50
C LEU A 136 3.96 30.69 7.07
N GLY A 137 4.26 31.71 6.25
CA GLY A 137 3.87 31.76 4.83
C GLY A 137 4.54 30.66 4.02
N ALA A 138 5.85 30.47 4.16
CA ALA A 138 6.61 29.40 3.51
C ALA A 138 6.14 28.00 3.95
N LYS A 139 5.86 27.79 5.25
CA LYS A 139 5.29 26.53 5.76
C LYS A 139 3.88 26.28 5.18
N SER A 140 3.03 27.29 5.11
CA SER A 140 1.70 27.19 4.49
C SER A 140 1.77 26.90 2.99
N TYR A 141 2.71 27.49 2.25
CA TYR A 141 2.94 27.18 0.83
C TYR A 141 3.33 25.72 0.63
N LEU A 142 4.30 25.22 1.40
CA LEU A 142 4.75 23.82 1.34
C LEU A 142 3.61 22.85 1.70
N HIS A 143 2.80 23.14 2.72
CA HIS A 143 1.60 22.33 3.00
C HIS A 143 0.58 22.38 1.86
N GLY A 144 0.38 23.54 1.22
CA GLY A 144 -0.48 23.69 0.05
C GLY A 144 -0.08 22.81 -1.14
N LEU A 145 1.22 22.52 -1.33
CA LEU A 145 1.70 21.56 -2.35
C LEU A 145 1.28 20.11 -2.06
N ILE A 146 1.06 19.76 -0.79
CA ILE A 146 0.60 18.42 -0.37
C ILE A 146 -0.93 18.35 -0.46
N ASP A 147 -1.60 19.33 0.14
CA ASP A 147 -3.06 19.34 0.30
C ASP A 147 -3.79 19.61 -1.03
N GLY A 148 -3.16 20.40 -1.91
CA GLY A 148 -3.67 20.73 -3.25
C GLY A 148 -3.16 19.83 -4.38
N PHE A 149 -2.41 18.76 -4.08
CA PHE A 149 -1.80 17.91 -5.11
C PHE A 149 -2.85 17.27 -6.03
N SER A 150 -2.73 17.50 -7.34
CA SER A 150 -3.72 17.17 -8.36
C SER A 150 -3.21 16.17 -9.40
N LEU A 151 -4.13 15.66 -10.23
CA LEU A 151 -3.77 14.77 -11.34
C LEU A 151 -2.82 15.45 -12.35
N ASN A 152 -2.96 16.76 -12.57
CA ASN A 152 -2.08 17.52 -13.46
C ASN A 152 -0.64 17.58 -12.89
N ASP A 153 -0.49 17.71 -11.58
CA ASP A 153 0.82 17.69 -10.93
C ASP A 153 1.50 16.32 -11.07
N ALA A 154 0.74 15.23 -10.95
CA ALA A 154 1.26 13.89 -11.24
C ALA A 154 1.65 13.71 -12.72
N MET A 155 0.89 14.30 -13.65
CA MET A 155 1.28 14.32 -15.07
C MET A 155 2.57 15.11 -15.30
N GLU A 156 2.76 16.27 -14.67
CA GLU A 156 4.02 17.02 -14.71
C GLU A 156 5.21 16.17 -14.21
N VAL A 157 5.05 15.42 -13.11
CA VAL A 157 6.06 14.46 -12.65
C VAL A 157 6.35 13.40 -13.71
N LYS A 158 5.34 12.81 -14.37
CA LYS A 158 5.55 11.83 -15.44
C LYS A 158 6.23 12.42 -16.68
N GLU A 159 6.00 13.69 -17.03
CA GLU A 159 6.72 14.36 -18.12
C GLU A 159 8.22 14.54 -17.78
N ILE A 160 8.53 14.91 -16.54
CA ILE A 160 9.92 14.98 -16.05
C ILE A 160 10.56 13.58 -15.99
N GLU A 161 9.80 12.55 -15.64
CA GLU A 161 10.26 11.16 -15.60
C GLU A 161 10.72 10.65 -16.97
N LYS A 162 10.07 11.07 -18.07
CA LYS A 162 10.52 10.72 -19.44
C LYS A 162 11.95 11.20 -19.76
N VAL A 163 12.42 12.25 -19.08
CA VAL A 163 13.77 12.81 -19.26
C VAL A 163 14.76 12.21 -18.27
N THR A 164 14.35 12.03 -17.01
CA THR A 164 15.22 11.49 -15.94
C THR A 164 15.36 9.96 -15.96
N ASN A 165 14.37 9.27 -16.52
CA ASN A 165 14.17 7.82 -16.42
C ASN A 165 14.23 7.30 -14.97
N HIS A 166 13.84 8.13 -13.99
CA HIS A 166 13.77 7.79 -12.57
C HIS A 166 12.68 8.60 -11.86
N ASP A 167 11.67 7.89 -11.36
CA ASP A 167 10.48 8.38 -10.67
C ASP A 167 10.73 9.30 -9.45
N VAL A 168 11.53 8.88 -8.45
CA VAL A 168 11.83 9.72 -7.28
C VAL A 168 12.62 10.97 -7.67
N LYS A 169 13.54 10.85 -8.64
CA LYS A 169 14.28 12.01 -9.16
C LYS A 169 13.35 12.98 -9.89
N ALA A 170 12.32 12.49 -10.58
CA ALA A 170 11.31 13.33 -11.20
C ALA A 170 10.49 14.13 -10.17
N VAL A 171 10.17 13.52 -9.01
CA VAL A 171 9.53 14.22 -7.87
C VAL A 171 10.41 15.34 -7.31
N GLU A 172 11.72 15.11 -7.14
CA GLU A 172 12.67 16.16 -6.72
C GLU A 172 12.68 17.33 -7.70
N TYR A 173 12.78 17.07 -9.00
CA TYR A 173 12.76 18.12 -10.03
C TYR A 173 11.43 18.87 -10.09
N PHE A 174 10.30 18.18 -9.95
CA PHE A 174 8.97 18.81 -9.86
C PHE A 174 8.90 19.79 -8.68
N LEU A 175 9.33 19.36 -7.49
CA LEU A 175 9.33 20.20 -6.29
C LEU A 175 10.28 21.40 -6.42
N LYS A 176 11.47 21.18 -7.01
CA LYS A 176 12.40 22.26 -7.34
C LYS A 176 11.76 23.30 -8.27
N GLN A 177 11.14 22.86 -9.38
CA GLN A 177 10.44 23.76 -10.32
C GLN A 177 9.30 24.52 -9.64
N ARG A 178 8.44 23.85 -8.87
CA ARG A 178 7.32 24.50 -8.15
C ARG A 178 7.77 25.46 -7.04
N CYS A 179 8.99 25.36 -6.53
CA CYS A 179 9.49 26.23 -5.46
C CYS A 179 10.43 27.36 -5.94
N GLN A 180 10.84 27.38 -7.22
CA GLN A 180 11.80 28.37 -7.76
C GLN A 180 11.38 29.84 -7.59
N SER A 181 10.08 30.14 -7.62
CA SER A 181 9.55 31.50 -7.47
C SER A 181 9.34 31.94 -6.01
N HIS A 182 9.44 31.02 -5.04
CA HIS A 182 9.12 31.31 -3.65
C HIS A 182 10.36 31.78 -2.87
N GLY A 183 10.45 33.08 -2.54
CA GLY A 183 11.69 33.74 -2.10
C GLY A 183 12.49 33.13 -0.93
N GLU A 184 11.86 32.48 0.05
CA GLU A 184 12.57 31.72 1.09
C GLU A 184 13.08 30.36 0.57
N ILE A 185 12.17 29.52 0.06
CA ILE A 185 12.41 28.13 -0.35
C ILE A 185 13.36 28.06 -1.57
N ALA A 186 13.30 29.04 -2.47
CA ALA A 186 14.18 29.16 -3.63
C ALA A 186 15.69 29.21 -3.27
N LYS A 187 16.03 29.57 -2.02
CA LYS A 187 17.41 29.60 -1.53
C LYS A 187 17.95 28.22 -1.13
N VAL A 188 17.05 27.24 -0.94
CA VAL A 188 17.35 25.90 -0.39
C VAL A 188 16.78 24.77 -1.25
N LEU A 189 16.57 25.02 -2.55
CA LEU A 189 16.03 24.02 -3.49
C LEU A 189 16.86 22.74 -3.53
N GLU A 190 18.18 22.85 -3.42
CA GLU A 190 19.10 21.71 -3.40
C GLU A 190 19.03 20.89 -2.10
N PHE A 191 18.19 21.28 -1.14
CA PHE A 191 17.89 20.47 0.05
C PHE A 191 16.66 19.55 -0.09
N PHE A 192 15.91 19.62 -1.20
CA PHE A 192 15.03 18.50 -1.57
C PHE A 192 15.88 17.24 -1.80
N HIS A 193 15.41 16.08 -1.33
CA HIS A 193 16.14 14.81 -1.30
C HIS A 193 17.49 14.82 -0.54
N PHE A 194 17.79 15.84 0.29
CA PHE A 194 19.11 15.95 0.94
C PHE A 194 19.40 14.79 1.88
N ALA A 195 20.55 14.15 1.68
CA ALA A 195 21.03 12.97 2.41
C ALA A 195 20.07 11.76 2.40
N CYS A 196 19.06 11.76 1.53
CA CYS A 196 18.19 10.62 1.28
C CYS A 196 18.72 9.73 0.16
N THR A 197 18.30 8.47 0.19
CA THR A 197 18.24 7.60 -0.98
C THR A 197 16.80 7.55 -1.49
N SER A 198 16.60 7.08 -2.74
CA SER A 198 15.26 6.84 -3.28
C SER A 198 14.40 5.93 -2.39
N GLU A 199 15.02 5.01 -1.64
CA GLU A 199 14.30 4.06 -0.80
C GLU A 199 13.79 4.65 0.52
N ASP A 200 14.45 5.69 1.06
CA ASP A 200 13.95 6.43 2.22
C ASP A 200 12.64 7.16 1.91
N ILE A 201 12.45 7.55 0.65
CA ILE A 201 11.19 8.12 0.16
C ILE A 201 10.16 7.02 -0.14
N ASN A 202 10.58 5.94 -0.81
CA ASN A 202 9.69 4.83 -1.18
C ASN A 202 9.08 4.12 0.02
N ASN A 203 9.89 3.74 1.01
CA ASN A 203 9.42 2.94 2.13
C ASN A 203 8.41 3.72 3.00
N LEU A 204 8.65 5.03 3.20
CA LEU A 204 7.72 5.94 3.87
C LEU A 204 6.46 6.17 3.04
N ALA A 205 6.59 6.39 1.72
CA ALA A 205 5.45 6.54 0.84
C ALA A 205 4.55 5.30 0.86
N HIS A 206 5.10 4.10 0.69
CA HIS A 206 4.35 2.84 0.75
C HIS A 206 3.74 2.56 2.13
N ALA A 207 4.46 2.87 3.23
CA ALA A 207 3.91 2.74 4.58
C ALA A 207 2.70 3.66 4.80
N LEU A 208 2.75 4.90 4.29
CA LEU A 208 1.63 5.84 4.34
C LEU A 208 0.48 5.42 3.42
N MET A 209 0.76 5.01 2.17
CA MET A 209 -0.25 4.47 1.25
C MET A 209 -1.04 3.32 1.89
N LEU A 210 -0.34 2.35 2.49
CA LEU A 210 -0.94 1.21 3.17
C LEU A 210 -1.78 1.64 4.39
N LYS A 211 -1.22 2.49 5.24
CA LYS A 211 -1.89 3.01 6.44
C LYS A 211 -3.18 3.75 6.09
N GLU A 212 -3.12 4.67 5.14
CA GLU A 212 -4.27 5.51 4.79
C GLU A 212 -5.35 4.72 4.02
N ALA A 213 -4.98 3.78 3.15
CA ALA A 213 -5.93 2.87 2.52
C ALA A 213 -6.64 1.94 3.52
N ILE A 214 -5.90 1.40 4.50
CA ILE A 214 -6.48 0.58 5.57
C ILE A 214 -7.49 1.40 6.38
N ASN A 215 -7.08 2.58 6.86
CA ASN A 215 -7.92 3.40 7.74
C ASN A 215 -9.11 4.04 7.04
N SER A 216 -8.96 4.46 5.77
CA SER A 216 -9.97 5.24 5.05
C SER A 216 -10.95 4.40 4.24
N VAL A 217 -10.59 3.16 3.90
CA VAL A 217 -11.39 2.31 3.00
C VAL A 217 -11.62 0.91 3.56
N ILE A 218 -10.56 0.20 3.96
CA ILE A 218 -10.67 -1.22 4.31
C ILE A 218 -11.37 -1.42 5.66
N LEU A 219 -10.96 -0.70 6.71
CA LEU A 219 -11.58 -0.82 8.03
C LEU A 219 -13.06 -0.39 8.03
N PRO A 220 -13.47 0.75 7.44
CA PRO A 220 -14.88 1.10 7.31
C PRO A 220 -15.73 0.01 6.61
N ALA A 221 -15.25 -0.56 5.51
CA ALA A 221 -15.95 -1.64 4.81
C ALA A 221 -16.02 -2.94 5.64
N MET A 222 -15.03 -3.21 6.50
CA MET A 222 -15.08 -4.32 7.45
C MET A 222 -16.09 -4.07 8.58
N ASP A 223 -16.18 -2.83 9.09
CA ASP A 223 -17.15 -2.45 10.12
C ASP A 223 -18.59 -2.51 9.61
N GLU A 224 -18.85 -2.13 8.34
CA GLU A 224 -20.14 -2.34 7.67
C GLU A 224 -20.51 -3.83 7.60
N LEU A 225 -19.56 -4.70 7.24
CA LEU A 225 -19.78 -6.15 7.19
C LEU A 225 -20.05 -6.74 8.59
N ILE A 226 -19.30 -6.32 9.60
CA ILE A 226 -19.51 -6.73 11.00
C ILE A 226 -20.90 -6.31 11.47
N THR A 227 -21.32 -5.09 11.14
CA THR A 227 -22.65 -4.56 11.46
C THR A 227 -23.74 -5.41 10.81
N ALA A 228 -23.67 -5.64 9.49
CA ALA A 228 -24.66 -6.44 8.76
C ALA A 228 -24.79 -7.88 9.29
N ILE A 229 -23.67 -8.52 9.67
CA ILE A 229 -23.69 -9.87 10.28
C ILE A 229 -24.34 -9.81 11.68
N THR A 230 -24.03 -8.77 12.46
CA THR A 230 -24.58 -8.57 13.81
C THR A 230 -26.10 -8.31 13.78
N ASP A 231 -26.57 -7.53 12.81
CA ASP A 231 -27.99 -7.26 12.60
C ASP A 231 -28.76 -8.53 12.24
N ILE A 232 -28.23 -9.35 11.33
CA ILE A 232 -28.82 -10.67 10.99
C ILE A 232 -28.85 -11.57 12.23
N ALA A 233 -27.75 -11.66 12.97
CA ALA A 233 -27.64 -12.52 14.15
C ALA A 233 -28.61 -12.10 15.27
N THR A 234 -28.76 -10.80 15.53
CA THR A 234 -29.67 -10.28 16.56
C THR A 234 -31.14 -10.39 16.14
N TYR A 235 -31.47 -10.06 14.89
CA TYR A 235 -32.83 -10.20 14.35
C TYR A 235 -33.31 -11.66 14.36
N THR A 236 -32.44 -12.60 13.97
CA THR A 236 -32.78 -14.03 13.89
C THR A 236 -32.56 -14.82 15.19
N ALA A 237 -32.10 -14.18 16.27
CA ALA A 237 -31.72 -14.85 17.53
C ALA A 237 -32.81 -15.73 18.17
N HIS A 238 -34.08 -15.47 17.87
CA HIS A 238 -35.23 -16.22 18.38
C HIS A 238 -35.69 -17.37 17.47
N VAL A 239 -35.12 -17.51 16.27
CA VAL A 239 -35.57 -18.48 15.26
C VAL A 239 -34.84 -19.82 15.46
N PRO A 240 -35.55 -20.92 15.82
CA PRO A 240 -34.93 -22.22 15.98
C PRO A 240 -34.47 -22.77 14.63
N MET A 241 -33.21 -23.23 14.55
CA MET A 241 -32.62 -23.83 13.36
C MET A 241 -32.10 -25.24 13.68
N LEU A 242 -32.44 -26.22 12.84
CA LEU A 242 -31.85 -27.54 12.91
C LEU A 242 -30.35 -27.43 12.62
N SER A 243 -29.54 -27.67 13.66
CA SER A 243 -28.08 -27.79 13.49
C SER A 243 -27.75 -28.98 12.62
N ARG A 244 -26.68 -28.88 11.83
CA ARG A 244 -26.09 -30.01 11.13
C ARG A 244 -24.65 -30.20 11.54
N THR A 245 -24.32 -31.39 12.03
CA THR A 245 -22.95 -31.80 12.39
C THR A 245 -22.55 -32.98 11.52
N HIS A 246 -21.42 -32.87 10.81
CA HIS A 246 -21.03 -33.85 9.78
C HIS A 246 -22.09 -34.08 8.67
N GLY A 247 -22.97 -33.10 8.44
CA GLY A 247 -24.05 -33.17 7.45
C GLY A 247 -25.34 -33.85 7.92
N GLN A 248 -25.37 -34.35 9.15
CA GLN A 248 -26.54 -34.91 9.84
C GLN A 248 -27.19 -33.83 10.71
#